data_AF-A0A1W6CPF4-F1
#
_entry.id   AF-A0A1W6CPF4-F1
#
_cell.length_a   1.000
_cell.length_b   1.000
_cell.length_c   1.000
_cell.angle_alpha   90.00
_cell.angle_beta   90.00
_cell.angle_gamma   90.00
#
_symmetry.space_group_name_H-M   'P 1'
#
loop_
_entity.id
_entity.type
_entity.pdbx_description
1 polymer ?
#
loop_
_entity_poly.entity_id
_entity_poly.type
_entity_poly.pdbx_seq_one_letter_code
_entity_poly.pdbx_strand_id
1 'polypeptide(L)'
;MTQNLPVSLVSVRKEITSNYTDSLARVARHFKVDLTCVEFSKRELRLALEEAEIDVEALLRRRSATHGVSLGKVAGVYAYRLSRFDIVHLAGDAYELPESHLIKHIVALNVVKARILRIKIGADRVLELAYQMSRRHANQETLGVCFDVLADAHGKAA
;
A
#
# COMPACT_ATOMS: atom_id res chain seq x y z
N MET A 1 -2.38 -15.89 18.97
CA MET A 1 -1.67 -14.79 19.66
C MET A 1 -2.03 -13.49 18.97
N THR A 2 -2.92 -12.70 19.54
CA THR A 2 -3.26 -11.35 19.06
C THR A 2 -2.12 -10.41 19.44
N GLN A 3 -1.30 -10.03 18.45
CA GLN A 3 -0.33 -8.96 18.64
C GLN A 3 -1.11 -7.67 18.93
N ASN A 4 -0.95 -7.09 20.12
CA ASN A 4 -1.33 -5.72 20.40
C ASN A 4 -0.54 -4.82 19.44
N LEU A 5 -1.22 -4.14 18.51
CA LEU A 5 -0.60 -3.26 17.52
C LEU A 5 0.30 -2.21 18.21
N PRO A 6 1.63 -2.23 18.01
CA PRO A 6 2.52 -1.15 18.47
C PRO A 6 2.66 -0.07 17.38
N VAL A 7 1.70 0.02 16.45
CA VAL A 7 1.81 0.87 15.28
C VAL A 7 1.14 2.22 15.56
N SER A 8 1.94 3.19 15.96
CA SER A 8 1.49 4.58 16.00
C SER A 8 1.18 5.05 14.57
N LEU A 9 -0.08 5.44 14.32
CA LEU A 9 -0.52 5.98 13.02
C LEU A 9 0.34 7.17 12.58
N VAL A 10 0.77 8.00 13.54
CA VAL A 10 1.69 9.13 13.31
C VAL A 10 3.04 8.63 12.77
N SER A 11 3.58 7.53 13.32
CA SER A 11 4.82 6.92 12.82
C SER A 11 4.64 6.39 11.40
N VAL A 12 3.53 5.70 11.12
CA VAL A 12 3.22 5.17 9.78
C VAL A 12 3.13 6.29 8.76
N ARG A 13 2.38 7.36 9.05
CA ARG A 13 2.25 8.53 8.18
C ARG A 13 3.61 9.11 7.81
N LYS A 14 4.48 9.32 8.80
CA LYS A 14 5.84 9.84 8.60
C LYS A 14 6.70 8.89 7.77
N GLU A 15 6.66 7.60 8.08
CA GLU A 15 7.40 6.57 7.35
C GLU A 15 6.92 6.45 5.89
N ILE A 16 5.62 6.47 5.63
CA ILE A 16 5.07 6.39 4.27
C ILE A 16 5.45 7.65 3.48
N THR A 17 5.23 8.84 4.06
CA THR A 17 5.53 10.12 3.40
C THR A 17 7.00 10.21 2.98
N SER A 18 7.92 9.82 3.86
CA SER A 18 9.37 9.87 3.58
C SER A 18 9.84 8.84 2.56
N ASN A 19 9.08 7.77 2.31
CA ASN A 19 9.52 6.65 1.46
C ASN A 19 8.73 6.51 0.16
N TYR A 20 7.66 7.28 0.00
CA TYR A 20 6.78 7.13 -1.16
C TYR A 20 7.51 7.47 -2.47
N THR A 21 8.22 8.60 -2.50
CA THR A 21 8.99 9.05 -3.68
C THR A 21 10.12 8.09 -4.02
N ASP A 22 10.80 7.52 -3.03
CA ASP A 22 11.85 6.52 -3.25
C ASP A 22 11.28 5.22 -3.83
N SER A 23 10.11 4.80 -3.35
CA SER A 23 9.38 3.66 -3.88
C SER A 23 8.95 3.93 -5.33
N LEU A 24 8.40 5.11 -5.61
CA LEU A 24 8.03 5.55 -6.95
C LEU A 24 9.23 5.55 -7.90
N ALA A 25 10.36 6.13 -7.49
CA ALA A 25 11.56 6.17 -8.30
C ALA A 25 12.15 4.77 -8.59
N ARG A 26 12.02 3.82 -7.65
CA ARG A 26 12.41 2.42 -7.90
C ARG A 26 11.47 1.73 -8.89
N VAL A 27 10.16 1.93 -8.74
CA VAL A 27 9.14 1.33 -9.62
C VAL A 27 9.26 1.91 -11.04
N ALA A 28 9.37 3.23 -11.18
CA ALA A 28 9.56 3.88 -12.47
C ALA A 28 10.79 3.33 -13.21
N ARG A 29 11.94 3.23 -12.53
CA ARG A 29 13.15 2.60 -13.10
C ARG A 29 12.95 1.15 -13.52
N HIS A 30 12.20 0.37 -12.74
CA HIS A 30 11.91 -1.02 -13.07
C HIS A 30 11.13 -1.13 -14.39
N PHE A 31 10.14 -0.25 -14.59
CA PHE A 31 9.36 -0.17 -15.83
C PHE A 31 10.01 0.68 -16.92
N LYS A 32 11.27 1.11 -16.73
CA LYS A 32 12.02 1.97 -17.66
C LYS A 32 11.28 3.28 -18.02
N VAL A 33 10.50 3.80 -17.07
CA VAL A 33 9.84 5.10 -17.17
C VAL A 33 10.85 6.18 -16.83
N ASP A 34 10.98 7.19 -17.71
CA ASP A 34 11.72 8.40 -17.40
C ASP A 34 11.02 9.16 -16.27
N LEU A 35 11.77 9.52 -15.22
CA LEU A 35 11.26 10.26 -14.08
C LEU A 35 10.81 11.68 -14.45
N THR A 36 11.28 12.24 -15.56
CA THR A 36 10.78 13.53 -16.08
C THR A 36 9.33 13.45 -16.54
N CYS A 37 8.83 12.24 -16.84
CA CYS A 37 7.45 11.96 -17.22
C CYS A 37 6.56 11.57 -16.03
N VAL A 38 7.06 11.66 -14.80
CA VAL A 38 6.34 11.28 -13.58
C VAL A 38 6.12 12.49 -12.71
N GLU A 39 4.86 12.88 -12.54
CA GLU A 39 4.47 13.91 -11.58
C GLU A 39 3.95 13.26 -10.29
N PHE A 40 4.26 13.91 -9.17
CA PHE A 40 3.90 13.42 -7.83
C PHE A 40 3.13 14.49 -7.04
N SER A 41 1.92 14.14 -6.62
CA SER A 41 1.07 15.03 -5.83
C SER A 41 1.22 14.77 -4.33
N LYS A 42 1.97 15.66 -3.66
CA LYS A 42 2.07 15.69 -2.18
C LYS A 42 0.71 15.90 -1.51
N ARG A 43 -0.17 16.68 -2.14
CA ARG A 43 -1.53 16.95 -1.63
C ARG A 43 -2.34 15.66 -1.63
N GLU A 44 -2.39 14.95 -2.75
CA GLU A 44 -3.15 13.70 -2.85
C GLU A 44 -2.58 12.62 -1.93
N LEU A 45 -1.25 12.54 -1.76
CA LEU A 45 -0.66 11.63 -0.78
C LEU A 45 -1.14 11.93 0.64
N ARG A 46 -1.16 13.21 1.04
CA ARG A 46 -1.63 13.61 2.38
C ARG A 46 -3.09 13.23 2.59
N LEU A 47 -3.97 13.52 1.62
CA LEU A 47 -5.39 13.19 1.70
C LEU A 47 -5.61 11.67 1.78
N ALA A 48 -4.87 10.89 0.99
CA ALA A 48 -4.94 9.43 1.04
C ALA A 48 -4.57 8.87 2.43
N LEU A 49 -3.56 9.46 3.07
CA LEU A 49 -3.13 9.08 4.42
C LEU A 49 -4.15 9.48 5.49
N GLU A 50 -4.74 10.67 5.38
CA GLU A 50 -5.81 11.12 6.28
C GLU A 50 -7.02 10.20 6.21
N GLU A 51 -7.47 9.84 5.00
CA GLU A 51 -8.57 8.88 4.80
C GLU A 51 -8.23 7.48 5.34
N ALA A 52 -7.00 7.01 5.14
CA ALA A 52 -6.56 5.72 5.67
C ALA A 52 -6.59 5.69 7.20
N GLU A 53 -6.21 6.79 7.86
CA GLU A 53 -6.25 6.88 9.31
C GLU A 53 -7.68 6.92 9.85
N ILE A 54 -8.58 7.67 9.20
CA ILE A 54 -10.01 7.67 9.54
C ILE A 54 -10.58 6.25 9.48
N ASP A 55 -10.27 5.50 8.42
CA ASP A 55 -10.71 4.12 8.25
C ASP A 55 -10.13 3.19 9.33
N VAL A 56 -8.83 3.31 9.65
CA VAL A 56 -8.19 2.50 10.70
C VAL A 56 -8.79 2.82 12.06
N GLU A 57 -9.01 4.10 12.39
CA GLU A 57 -9.69 4.49 13.61
C GLU A 57 -11.11 3.92 13.69
N ALA A 58 -11.86 3.97 12.58
CA ALA A 58 -13.19 3.38 12.52
C ALA A 58 -13.15 1.86 12.74
N LEU A 59 -12.17 1.15 12.16
CA LEU A 59 -11.95 -0.28 12.40
C LEU A 59 -11.63 -0.59 13.86
N LEU A 60 -10.76 0.21 14.48
CA LEU A 60 -10.39 0.07 15.89
C LEU A 60 -11.59 0.32 16.81
N ARG A 61 -12.41 1.34 16.52
CA ARG A 61 -13.63 1.65 17.31
C ARG A 61 -14.69 0.55 17.20
N ARG A 62 -14.83 -0.09 16.03
CA ARG A 62 -15.83 -1.14 15.78
C ARG A 62 -15.47 -2.48 16.43
N ARG A 63 -14.18 -2.75 16.69
CA ARG A 63 -13.75 -3.98 17.34
C ARG A 63 -13.59 -3.75 18.84
N SER A 64 -14.51 -4.32 19.61
CA SER A 64 -14.45 -4.36 21.08
C SER A 64 -13.13 -4.99 21.58
N ALA A 65 -12.76 -4.64 22.81
CA ALA A 65 -11.47 -4.91 23.48
C ALA A 65 -10.96 -6.37 23.49
N THR A 66 -11.72 -7.34 22.98
CA THR A 66 -11.39 -8.77 22.94
C THR A 66 -10.71 -9.24 21.66
N HIS A 67 -10.86 -8.52 20.53
CA HIS A 67 -10.25 -8.90 19.25
C HIS A 67 -9.60 -7.70 18.57
N GLY A 68 -8.27 -7.59 18.68
CA GLY A 68 -7.50 -6.55 18.00
C GLY A 68 -7.73 -6.50 16.49
N VAL A 69 -7.35 -5.37 15.88
CA VAL A 69 -7.21 -5.25 14.42
C VAL A 69 -5.89 -5.90 14.02
N SER A 70 -5.88 -6.74 12.99
CA SER A 70 -4.64 -7.35 12.49
C SER A 70 -3.81 -6.35 11.68
N LEU A 71 -2.49 -6.55 11.64
CA LEU A 71 -1.60 -5.75 10.81
C LEU A 71 -1.96 -5.83 9.32
N GLY A 72 -2.42 -7.00 8.84
CA GLY A 72 -2.89 -7.15 7.47
C GLY A 72 -4.06 -6.22 7.18
N LYS A 73 -5.04 -6.09 8.09
CA LYS A 73 -6.17 -5.15 7.92
C LYS A 73 -5.73 -3.70 7.85
N VAL A 74 -4.81 -3.29 8.73
CA VAL A 74 -4.22 -1.94 8.68
C VAL A 74 -3.52 -1.73 7.32
N ALA A 75 -2.68 -2.67 6.91
CA ALA A 75 -2.00 -2.65 5.62
C ALA A 75 -2.98 -2.58 4.43
N GLY A 76 -4.09 -3.32 4.50
CA GLY A 76 -5.14 -3.36 3.49
C GLY A 76 -5.78 -1.98 3.27
N VAL A 77 -6.11 -1.29 4.37
CA VAL A 77 -6.64 0.09 4.32
C VAL A 77 -5.65 1.05 3.66
N TYR A 78 -4.39 1.08 4.13
CA TYR A 78 -3.39 1.98 3.56
C TYR A 78 -3.10 1.66 2.09
N ALA A 79 -2.94 0.39 1.72
CA ALA A 79 -2.69 -0.01 0.33
C ALA A 79 -3.86 0.40 -0.57
N TYR A 80 -5.10 0.18 -0.10
CA TYR A 80 -6.30 0.58 -0.82
C TYR A 80 -6.32 2.09 -1.05
N ARG A 81 -6.25 2.90 0.01
CA ARG A 81 -6.35 4.36 -0.08
C ARG A 81 -5.22 4.96 -0.93
N LEU A 82 -3.97 4.58 -0.68
CA LEU A 82 -2.83 5.06 -1.47
C LEU A 82 -2.96 4.75 -2.97
N SER A 83 -3.62 3.64 -3.31
CA SER A 83 -3.75 3.23 -4.70
C SER A 83 -4.93 3.87 -5.45
N ARG A 84 -5.89 4.44 -4.73
CA ARG A 84 -7.11 5.04 -5.30
C ARG A 84 -6.99 6.53 -5.54
N PHE A 85 -6.14 7.22 -4.77
CA PHE A 85 -5.85 8.63 -4.97
C PHE A 85 -4.90 8.84 -6.15
N ASP A 86 -5.02 9.99 -6.82
CA ASP A 86 -4.17 10.38 -7.94
C ASP A 86 -2.84 10.97 -7.45
N ILE A 87 -2.09 10.15 -6.72
CA ILE A 87 -0.80 10.53 -6.13
C ILE A 87 0.29 10.61 -7.21
N VAL A 88 0.18 9.78 -8.25
CA VAL A 88 1.16 9.62 -9.32
C VAL A 88 0.46 9.89 -10.64
N HIS A 89 1.00 10.83 -11.42
CA HIS A 89 0.56 11.10 -12.79
C HIS A 89 1.70 10.77 -13.75
N LEU A 90 1.34 10.16 -14.87
CA LEU A 90 2.28 9.78 -15.93
C LEU A 90 1.93 10.59 -17.17
N ALA A 91 2.95 11.12 -17.85
CA ALA A 91 2.80 11.92 -19.06
C ALA A 91 3.58 11.31 -20.24
N GLY A 92 3.21 11.70 -21.46
CA GLY A 92 3.87 11.26 -22.70
C GLY A 92 3.91 9.73 -22.83
N ASP A 93 5.04 9.21 -23.31
CA ASP A 93 5.23 7.78 -23.56
C ASP A 93 5.04 6.91 -22.31
N ALA A 94 5.26 7.46 -21.11
CA ALA A 94 5.06 6.74 -19.86
C ALA A 94 3.58 6.39 -19.59
N TYR A 95 2.66 7.22 -20.10
CA TYR A 95 1.22 6.97 -19.98
C TYR A 95 0.77 5.83 -20.91
N GLU A 96 1.36 5.74 -22.10
CA GLU A 96 1.05 4.76 -23.14
C GLU A 96 1.61 3.35 -22.86
N LEU A 97 2.47 3.19 -21.85
CA LEU A 97 2.98 1.89 -21.45
C LEU A 97 1.82 0.96 -21.03
N PRO A 98 1.78 -0.31 -21.49
CA PRO A 98 0.76 -1.27 -21.07
C PRO A 98 0.64 -1.41 -19.55
N GLU A 99 1.76 -1.28 -18.83
CA GLU A 99 1.85 -1.41 -17.38
C GLU A 99 1.64 -0.10 -16.61
N SER A 100 1.38 1.03 -17.29
CA SER A 100 1.24 2.36 -16.66
C SER A 100 0.20 2.35 -15.53
N HIS A 101 -0.91 1.65 -15.77
CA HIS A 101 -2.00 1.45 -14.81
C HIS A 101 -1.59 0.69 -13.55
N LEU A 102 -0.48 -0.07 -13.54
CA LEU A 102 -0.01 -0.85 -12.39
C LEU A 102 0.93 -0.07 -11.47
N ILE A 103 1.61 0.96 -12.00
CA ILE A 103 2.70 1.66 -11.29
C ILE A 103 2.25 2.16 -9.93
N LYS A 104 1.12 2.88 -9.84
CA LYS A 104 0.62 3.40 -8.56
C LYS A 104 0.28 2.31 -7.54
N HIS A 105 -0.29 1.18 -8.00
CA HIS A 105 -0.64 0.07 -7.12
C HIS A 105 0.62 -0.62 -6.59
N ILE A 106 1.62 -0.84 -7.45
CA ILE A 106 2.90 -1.44 -7.05
C ILE A 106 3.64 -0.53 -6.05
N VAL A 107 3.61 0.79 -6.25
CA VAL A 107 4.19 1.75 -5.29
C VAL A 107 3.51 1.66 -3.93
N ALA A 108 2.17 1.69 -3.89
CA ALA A 108 1.40 1.55 -2.66
C ALA A 108 1.72 0.23 -1.92
N LEU A 109 1.71 -0.89 -2.65
CA LEU A 109 2.04 -2.21 -2.10
C LEU A 109 3.46 -2.28 -1.55
N ASN A 110 4.45 -1.73 -2.27
CA ASN A 110 5.84 -1.72 -1.84
C ASN A 110 6.06 -0.88 -0.58
N VAL A 111 5.38 0.25 -0.46
CA VAL A 111 5.45 1.09 0.74
C VAL A 111 4.81 0.39 1.93
N VAL A 112 3.61 -0.16 1.76
CA VAL A 112 2.87 -0.84 2.82
C VAL A 112 3.60 -2.09 3.32
N LYS A 113 4.09 -2.94 2.41
CA LYS A 113 4.82 -4.15 2.82
C LYS A 113 6.10 -3.81 3.59
N ALA A 114 6.78 -2.72 3.24
CA ALA A 114 8.03 -2.32 3.87
C ALA A 114 7.82 -1.61 5.22
N ARG A 115 6.76 -0.80 5.37
CA ARG A 115 6.58 0.09 6.52
C ARG A 115 5.56 -0.41 7.53
N ILE A 116 4.51 -1.08 7.08
CA ILE A 116 3.46 -1.61 7.96
C ILE A 116 3.70 -3.08 8.26
N LEU A 117 3.74 -3.93 7.23
CA LEU A 117 3.86 -5.38 7.43
C LEU A 117 5.28 -5.78 7.84
N ARG A 118 6.29 -5.09 7.31
CA ARG A 118 7.72 -5.36 7.53
C ARG A 118 8.11 -6.80 7.17
N ILE A 119 7.47 -7.35 6.14
CA ILE A 119 7.73 -8.69 5.61
C ILE A 119 8.28 -8.62 4.19
N LYS A 120 8.97 -9.68 3.76
CA LYS A 120 9.36 -9.86 2.36
C LYS A 120 8.19 -10.48 1.59
N ILE A 121 7.70 -9.76 0.58
CA ILE A 121 6.73 -10.28 -0.40
C ILE A 121 7.42 -10.32 -1.76
N GLY A 122 7.42 -11.50 -2.38
CA GLY A 122 7.95 -11.75 -3.72
C GLY A 122 7.32 -10.84 -4.79
N ALA A 123 8.08 -10.56 -5.85
CA ALA A 123 7.64 -9.66 -6.92
C ALA A 123 6.42 -10.18 -7.67
N ASP A 124 6.33 -11.50 -7.84
CA ASP A 124 5.19 -12.24 -8.39
C ASP A 124 3.89 -11.93 -7.63
N ARG A 125 3.91 -12.06 -6.31
CA ARG A 125 2.75 -11.79 -5.45
C ARG A 125 2.38 -10.31 -5.40
N VAL A 126 3.38 -9.43 -5.45
CA VAL A 126 3.13 -7.98 -5.55
C VAL A 126 2.46 -7.63 -6.87
N LEU A 127 2.91 -8.21 -7.98
CA LEU A 127 2.31 -8.00 -9.29
C LEU A 127 0.88 -8.53 -9.34
N GLU A 128 0.63 -9.72 -8.79
CA GLU A 128 -0.72 -10.29 -8.69
C GLU A 128 -1.65 -9.36 -7.88
N LEU A 129 -1.22 -8.92 -6.69
CA LEU A 129 -1.99 -7.97 -5.88
C LEU A 129 -2.24 -6.66 -6.63
N ALA A 130 -1.24 -6.11 -7.32
CA ALA A 130 -1.38 -4.88 -8.09
C ALA A 130 -2.41 -5.04 -9.21
N TYR A 131 -2.40 -6.18 -9.90
CA TYR A 131 -3.38 -6.53 -10.92
C TYR A 131 -4.79 -6.67 -10.34
N GLN A 132 -4.94 -7.32 -9.19
CA GLN A 132 -6.24 -7.42 -8.50
C GLN A 132 -6.75 -6.03 -8.10
N MET A 133 -5.88 -5.13 -7.64
CA MET A 133 -6.27 -3.76 -7.26
C MET A 133 -6.68 -2.90 -8.46
N SER A 134 -5.98 -3.06 -9.59
CA SER A 134 -6.19 -2.23 -10.79
C SER A 134 -7.40 -2.68 -11.62
N ARG A 135 -7.63 -4.00 -11.73
CA ARG A 135 -8.65 -4.57 -12.63
C ARG A 135 -9.84 -5.19 -11.91
N ARG A 136 -9.68 -5.61 -10.66
CA ARG A 136 -10.76 -6.25 -9.89
C ARG A 136 -11.20 -5.34 -8.75
N HIS A 137 -12.43 -5.55 -8.27
CA HIS A 137 -13.00 -4.79 -7.16
C HIS A 137 -12.37 -5.19 -5.80
N ALA A 138 -11.05 -5.39 -5.75
CA ALA A 138 -10.33 -5.59 -4.50
C ALA A 138 -10.47 -4.32 -3.65
N ASN A 139 -11.15 -4.50 -2.52
CA ASN A 139 -11.36 -3.45 -1.53
C ASN A 139 -10.37 -3.64 -0.37
N GLN A 140 -10.43 -2.72 0.59
CA GLN A 140 -9.57 -2.74 1.78
C GLN A 140 -9.68 -4.06 2.59
N GLU A 141 -10.84 -4.72 2.61
CA GLU A 141 -11.05 -5.95 3.36
C GLU A 141 -10.39 -7.14 2.69
N THR A 142 -10.58 -7.29 1.37
CA THR A 142 -9.92 -8.32 0.56
C THR A 142 -8.40 -8.22 0.70
N LEU A 143 -7.85 -7.01 0.54
CA LEU A 143 -6.42 -6.77 0.71
C LEU A 143 -5.95 -7.10 2.13
N GLY A 144 -6.76 -6.75 3.14
CA GLY A 144 -6.46 -7.07 4.53
C GLY A 144 -6.29 -8.56 4.78
N VAL A 145 -7.20 -9.38 4.25
CA VAL A 145 -7.13 -10.85 4.34
C VAL A 145 -5.90 -11.38 3.60
N CYS A 146 -5.64 -10.91 2.38
CA CYS A 146 -4.46 -11.32 1.62
C CYS A 146 -3.16 -11.02 2.40
N PHE A 147 -3.04 -9.85 3.02
CA PHE A 147 -1.85 -9.51 3.79
C PHE A 147 -1.71 -10.32 5.07
N ASP A 148 -2.79 -10.64 5.77
CA ASP A 148 -2.73 -11.54 6.94
C ASP A 148 -2.22 -12.92 6.53
N VAL A 149 -2.70 -13.48 5.42
CA VAL A 149 -2.23 -14.78 4.89
C VAL A 149 -0.76 -14.72 4.49
N LEU A 150 -0.33 -13.64 3.82
CA LEU A 150 1.07 -13.46 3.42
C LEU A 150 2.01 -13.31 4.62
N ALA A 151 1.56 -12.61 5.67
CA ALA A 151 2.33 -12.46 6.90
C ALA A 151 2.46 -13.80 7.66
N ASP A 152 1.38 -14.57 7.74
CA ASP A 152 1.40 -15.91 8.37
C ASP A 152 2.31 -16.88 7.61
N ALA A 153 2.22 -16.89 6.27
CA ALA A 153 3.10 -17.69 5.43
C ALA A 153 4.58 -17.30 5.56
N HIS A 154 4.87 -16.01 5.78
CA HIS A 154 6.24 -15.53 6.04
C HIS A 154 6.77 -16.01 7.39
N GLY A 155 5.95 -15.93 8.46
CA GLY A 155 6.33 -16.40 9.79
C GLY A 155 6.53 -17.92 9.89
N LYS A 156 5.93 -18.70 8.99
CA LYS A 156 6.14 -20.15 8.87
C LYS A 156 7.41 -20.52 8.10
N ALA A 157 8.00 -19.58 7.36
CA ALA A 157 9.17 -19.79 6.50
C ALA A 157 10.47 -19.19 7.08
N ALA A 158 10.42 -18.57 8.27
CA ALA A 158 11.53 -17.98 9.00
C ALA A 158 11.91 -18.87 10.20
#